data_AF-A0A661I016-F1
#
_entry.id   AF-A0A661I016-F1
#
_cell.length_a   1.000
_cell.length_b   1.000
_cell.length_c   1.000
_cell.angle_alpha   90.00
_cell.angle_beta   90.00
_cell.angle_gamma   90.00
#
_symmetry.space_group_name_H-M   'P 1'
#
loop_
_entity.id
_entity.type
_entity.pdbx_description
1 polymer ?
#
loop_
_entity_poly.entity_id
_entity_poly.type
_entity_poly.pdbx_seq_one_letter_code
_entity_poly.pdbx_strand_id
1 'polypeptide(L)'
;ISKKDGKIQLGRQTVPIKSFYTVTLQNRGKPKVQRQTLSINGGVSVVYLASYNKFLLLDDEMLNSTYIQLFVFENYDTELFELINSDPYSKIYRVKI
;
A
#
# COMPACT_ATOMS: atom_id res chain seq x y z
N ILE A 1 -14.91 -6.50 -4.50
CA ILE A 1 -13.71 -7.36 -4.37
C ILE A 1 -14.15 -8.66 -3.72
N SER A 2 -14.02 -9.81 -4.38
CA SER A 2 -14.25 -11.08 -3.69
C SER A 2 -12.96 -11.51 -3.03
N LYS A 3 -12.84 -11.28 -1.71
CA LYS A 3 -11.67 -11.75 -0.93
C LYS A 3 -11.57 -13.28 -0.94
N LYS A 4 -12.70 -13.97 -1.04
CA LYS A 4 -12.80 -15.43 -1.03
C LYS A 4 -12.23 -16.07 -2.31
N ASP A 5 -12.42 -15.41 -3.44
CA ASP A 5 -12.00 -15.94 -4.75
C ASP A 5 -10.66 -15.38 -5.22
N GLY A 6 -10.06 -14.45 -4.47
CA GLY A 6 -8.79 -13.80 -4.82
C GLY A 6 -8.82 -13.04 -6.15
N LYS A 7 -10.00 -12.59 -6.58
CA LYS A 7 -10.23 -11.97 -7.89
C LYS A 7 -10.97 -10.64 -7.76
N ILE A 8 -10.71 -9.75 -8.71
CA ILE A 8 -11.40 -8.47 -8.85
C ILE A 8 -12.04 -8.36 -10.23
N GLN A 9 -13.27 -7.86 -10.25
CA GLN A 9 -13.99 -7.56 -11.48
C GLN A 9 -13.76 -6.09 -11.84
N LEU A 10 -13.15 -5.84 -13.00
CA LEU A 10 -12.90 -4.51 -13.57
C LEU A 10 -13.69 -4.40 -14.87
N GLY A 11 -14.87 -3.80 -14.77
CA GLY A 11 -15.83 -3.79 -15.88
C GLY A 11 -16.19 -5.22 -16.30
N ARG A 12 -15.80 -5.61 -17.53
CA ARG A 12 -16.03 -6.95 -18.08
C ARG A 12 -14.89 -7.95 -17.79
N GLN A 13 -13.74 -7.48 -17.31
CA GLN A 13 -12.57 -8.32 -17.07
C GLN A 13 -12.51 -8.79 -15.63
N THR A 14 -12.14 -10.05 -15.42
CA THR A 14 -11.80 -10.59 -14.11
C THR A 14 -10.28 -10.73 -14.01
N VAL A 15 -9.67 -10.04 -13.06
CA VAL A 15 -8.21 -10.04 -12.87
C VAL A 15 -7.87 -10.74 -11.54
N PRO A 16 -6.92 -11.69 -11.53
CA PRO A 16 -6.43 -12.28 -10.29
C PRO A 16 -5.65 -11.26 -9.47
N ILE A 17 -5.93 -11.21 -8.17
CA ILE A 17 -5.22 -10.37 -7.22
C ILE A 17 -3.91 -11.06 -6.83
N LYS A 18 -2.81 -10.33 -6.92
CA LYS A 18 -1.47 -10.79 -6.53
C LYS A 18 -1.33 -10.81 -5.02
N SER A 19 -1.53 -9.64 -4.40
CA SER A 19 -1.42 -9.44 -2.97
C SER A 19 -2.50 -8.49 -2.48
N PHE A 20 -3.01 -8.75 -1.28
CA PHE A 20 -3.93 -7.88 -0.57
C PHE A 20 -3.21 -7.30 0.66
N TYR A 21 -3.10 -5.99 0.70
CA TYR A 21 -2.49 -5.24 1.81
C TYR A 21 -3.60 -4.61 2.64
N THR A 22 -3.50 -4.71 3.95
CA THR A 22 -4.29 -3.91 4.89
C THR A 22 -3.35 -2.96 5.61
N VAL A 23 -3.62 -1.65 5.48
CA VAL A 23 -2.85 -0.57 6.10
C VAL A 23 -3.73 0.11 7.13
N THR A 24 -3.24 0.20 8.36
CA THR A 24 -3.98 0.82 9.47
C THR A 24 -3.07 1.81 10.18
N LEU A 25 -3.49 3.07 10.25
CA LEU A 25 -2.79 4.08 11.04
C LEU A 25 -2.85 3.70 12.52
N GLN A 26 -1.76 3.95 13.23
CA GLN A 26 -1.68 3.76 14.67
C GLN A 26 -1.72 5.12 15.36
N ASN A 27 -2.28 5.18 16.57
CA ASN A 27 -2.31 6.42 17.37
C ASN A 27 -0.89 6.95 17.67
N ARG A 28 0.13 6.07 17.63
CA ARG A 28 1.55 6.40 17.73
C ARG A 28 2.34 5.42 16.86
N GLY A 29 3.36 5.93 16.17
CA GLY A 29 4.29 5.11 15.38
C GLY A 29 3.82 4.82 13.96
N LYS A 30 4.58 3.94 13.28
CA LYS A 30 4.37 3.59 11.87
C LYS A 30 3.01 2.93 11.64
N PRO A 31 2.42 3.05 10.44
CA PRO A 31 1.22 2.29 10.09
C PRO A 31 1.48 0.79 10.19
N LYS A 32 0.47 0.05 10.67
CA LYS A 32 0.49 -1.41 10.61
C LYS A 32 0.16 -1.86 9.18
N VAL A 33 1.11 -2.49 8.52
CA VAL A 33 0.94 -3.08 7.18
C VAL A 33 0.86 -4.60 7.31
N GLN A 34 -0.25 -5.19 6.86
CA GLN A 34 -0.44 -6.63 6.78
C GLN A 34 -0.58 -7.03 5.32
N ARG A 35 0.22 -7.99 4.86
CA ARG A 35 0.18 -8.50 3.50
C ARG A 35 -0.33 -9.93 3.49
N GLN A 36 -1.26 -10.22 2.59
CA GLN A 36 -1.67 -11.57 2.22
C GLN A 36 -1.39 -11.78 0.73
N THR A 37 -0.51 -12.72 0.41
CA THR A 37 -0.30 -13.15 -0.99
C THR A 37 -1.44 -14.08 -1.38
N LEU A 38 -2.11 -13.79 -2.50
CA LEU A 38 -3.25 -14.57 -2.99
C LEU A 38 -2.88 -15.35 -4.26
N SER A 39 -2.05 -14.78 -5.13
CA SER A 39 -1.52 -15.45 -6.31
C SER A 39 -0.15 -14.88 -6.66
N ILE A 40 0.82 -15.74 -6.97
CA ILE A 40 2.16 -15.29 -7.40
C ILE A 40 2.09 -14.60 -8.77
N ASN A 41 1.19 -15.08 -9.64
CA ASN A 41 1.02 -14.59 -11.01
C ASN A 41 -0.17 -13.62 -11.14
N GLY A 42 -0.61 -13.00 -10.04
CA GLY A 42 -1.69 -12.01 -10.07
C GLY A 42 -1.25 -10.73 -10.79
N GLY A 43 -2.16 -10.10 -11.54
CA GLY A 43 -1.84 -8.91 -12.34
C GLY A 43 -1.92 -7.59 -11.58
N VAL A 44 -2.55 -7.57 -10.40
CA VAL A 44 -2.73 -6.35 -9.59
C VAL A 44 -2.63 -6.64 -8.10
N SER A 45 -2.14 -5.69 -7.33
CA SER A 45 -2.21 -5.68 -5.87
C SER A 45 -3.32 -4.74 -5.39
N VAL A 46 -3.98 -5.12 -4.29
CA VAL A 46 -5.01 -4.31 -3.66
C VAL A 46 -4.49 -3.81 -2.32
N VAL A 47 -4.57 -2.51 -2.08
CA VAL A 47 -4.25 -1.90 -0.78
C VAL A 47 -5.54 -1.35 -0.16
N TYR A 48 -5.95 -1.90 0.97
CA TYR A 48 -7.03 -1.38 1.79
C TYR A 48 -6.48 -0.44 2.86
N LEU A 49 -6.77 0.84 2.70
CA LEU A 49 -6.46 1.90 3.64
C LEU A 49 -7.57 1.96 4.70
N ALA A 50 -7.44 1.15 5.75
CA ALA A 50 -8.52 0.92 6.73
C ALA A 50 -8.99 2.20 7.43
N SER A 51 -8.06 3.08 7.78
CA SER A 51 -8.35 4.37 8.44
C SER A 51 -9.13 5.34 7.55
N TYR A 52 -9.12 5.14 6.24
CA TYR A 52 -9.78 6.00 5.25
C TYR A 52 -11.01 5.34 4.61
N ASN A 53 -11.23 4.05 4.87
CA ASN A 53 -12.20 3.22 4.16
C ASN A 53 -12.07 3.35 2.62
N LYS A 54 -10.82 3.30 2.12
CA LYS A 54 -10.50 3.39 0.68
C LYS A 54 -9.69 2.19 0.22
N PHE A 55 -9.85 1.86 -1.07
CA PHE A 55 -9.08 0.83 -1.75
C PHE A 55 -8.26 1.46 -2.85
N LEU A 56 -7.00 1.04 -2.95
CA LEU A 56 -6.12 1.31 -4.09
C LEU A 56 -5.95 0.00 -4.86
N LEU A 57 -6.02 0.08 -6.18
CA LEU A 57 -5.68 -1.02 -7.08
C LEU A 57 -4.44 -0.58 -7.84
N LEU A 58 -3.34 -1.32 -7.66
CA LEU A 58 -2.02 -0.92 -8.13
C LEU A 58 -1.40 -2.06 -8.92
N ASP A 59 -0.73 -1.74 -10.02
CA ASP A 59 0.26 -2.64 -10.62
C ASP A 59 1.54 -2.67 -9.78
N ASP A 60 2.52 -3.49 -10.20
CA ASP A 60 3.78 -3.61 -9.47
C ASP A 60 4.62 -2.33 -9.53
N GLU A 61 4.57 -1.56 -10.63
CA GLU A 61 5.34 -0.31 -10.76
C GLU A 61 4.83 0.74 -9.78
N MET A 62 3.52 0.97 -9.73
CA MET A 62 2.92 1.93 -8.82
C MET A 62 3.06 1.48 -7.36
N LEU A 63 2.92 0.18 -7.09
CA LEU A 63 3.13 -0.36 -5.74
C LEU A 63 4.56 -0.09 -5.24
N ASN A 64 5.56 -0.13 -6.13
CA ASN A 64 6.97 0.14 -5.81
C ASN A 64 7.35 1.62 -5.94
N SER A 65 6.43 2.48 -6.37
CA SER A 65 6.69 3.92 -6.47
C SER A 65 7.06 4.52 -5.11
N THR A 66 7.91 5.55 -5.14
CA THR A 66 8.34 6.28 -3.93
C THR A 66 7.16 6.77 -3.10
N TYR A 67 6.10 7.25 -3.75
CA TYR A 67 4.90 7.72 -3.04
C TYR A 67 4.25 6.60 -2.23
N ILE A 68 4.00 5.43 -2.82
CA ILE A 68 3.37 4.30 -2.09
C ILE A 68 4.29 3.80 -0.97
N GLN A 69 5.58 3.66 -1.24
CA GLN A 69 6.54 3.16 -0.25
C GLN A 69 6.65 4.11 0.95
N LEU A 70 6.89 5.40 0.73
CA LEU A 70 7.07 6.37 1.82
C LEU A 70 5.74 6.72 2.49
N PHE A 71 4.73 7.10 1.72
CA PHE A 71 3.48 7.62 2.29
C PHE A 71 2.56 6.50 2.80
N VAL A 72 2.24 5.53 1.95
CA VAL A 72 1.24 4.50 2.29
C VAL A 72 1.80 3.46 3.25
N PHE A 73 3.02 2.96 3.00
CA PHE A 73 3.61 1.90 3.82
C PHE A 73 4.59 2.41 4.89
N GLU A 74 5.07 3.65 4.79
CA GLU A 74 6.17 4.15 5.64
C GLU A 74 7.43 3.27 5.59
N ASN A 75 7.64 2.68 4.41
CA ASN A 75 8.81 1.90 4.05
C ASN A 75 9.78 2.83 3.31
N TYR A 76 10.81 3.28 4.01
CA TYR A 76 11.81 4.20 3.47
C TYR A 76 13.20 3.85 3.99
N ASP A 77 14.20 4.16 3.18
CA ASP A 77 15.60 4.01 3.56
C ASP A 77 16.01 5.18 4.46
N THR A 78 16.46 4.87 5.68
CA THR A 78 16.87 5.87 6.68
C THR A 78 18.21 6.53 6.38
N GLU A 79 19.01 5.96 5.47
CA GLU A 79 20.25 6.59 4.98
C GLU A 79 19.96 7.69 3.96
N LEU A 80 18.89 7.53 3.18
CA LEU A 80 18.47 8.50 2.16
C LEU A 80 17.47 9.53 2.67
N PHE A 81 16.59 9.16 3.60
CA PHE A 81 15.48 9.99 4.07
C PHE A 81 15.42 10.09 5.60
N GLU A 82 15.08 11.28 6.07
CA GLU A 82 14.72 11.56 7.47
C GLU A 82 13.23 11.93 7.53
N LEU A 83 12.44 11.21 8.34
CA LEU A 83 11.03 11.54 8.56
C LEU A 83 10.95 12.70 9.55
N ILE A 84 10.59 13.88 9.05
CA ILE A 84 10.48 15.11 9.85
C ILE A 84 9.09 15.22 10.49
N ASN A 85 8.06 14.86 9.74
CA ASN A 85 6.69 14.84 10.22
C ASN A 85 5.91 13.68 9.60
N SER A 86 5.10 13.02 10.40
CA SER A 86 4.17 11.97 9.96
C SER A 86 2.81 12.24 10.55
N ASP A 87 1.87 12.57 9.67
CA ASP A 87 0.47 12.69 10.00
C ASP A 87 -0.37 11.82 9.04
N PRO A 88 -1.65 11.57 9.34
CA PRO A 88 -2.51 10.77 8.48
C PRO A 88 -2.53 11.25 7.02
N TYR A 89 -2.62 12.56 6.82
CA TYR A 89 -2.86 13.21 5.54
C TYR A 89 -1.58 13.66 4.83
N SER A 90 -0.47 13.81 5.56
CA SER A 90 0.81 14.25 5.02
C SER A 90 2.00 13.57 5.71
N LYS A 91 3.07 13.36 4.94
CA LYS A 91 4.37 12.97 5.49
C LYS A 91 5.45 13.82 4.86
N ILE A 92 6.28 14.41 5.71
CA ILE A 92 7.36 15.29 5.30
C ILE A 92 8.68 14.57 5.54
N TYR A 93 9.42 14.37 4.46
CA TYR A 93 10.74 13.76 4.47
C TYR A 93 11.79 14.79 4.07
N ARG A 94 12.90 14.82 4.80
CA ARG A 94 14.13 15.49 4.36
C ARG A 94 15.01 14.47 3.64
N VAL A 95 15.56 14.88 2.51
CA VAL A 95 16.55 14.11 1.76
C VAL A 95 17.94 14.35 2.36
N LYS A 96 18.74 13.29 2.56
CA LYS A 96 20.04 13.34 3.26
C LYS A 96 21.28 13.43 2.36
N ILE A 97 21.12 13.25 1.05
CA ILE A 97 22.21 13.33 0.06
C ILE A 97 22.81 14.73 -0.06
#